data_AF-A0AAV3FHT6-F1
#
_entry.id   AF-A0AAV3FHT6-F1
#
_cell.length_a   1.000
_cell.length_b   1.000
_cell.length_c   1.000
_cell.angle_alpha   90.00
_cell.angle_beta   90.00
_cell.angle_gamma   90.00
#
_symmetry.space_group_name_H-M   'P 1'
#
loop_
_entity.id
_entity.type
_entity.pdbx_description
1 polymer ?
#
loop_
_entity_poly.entity_id
_entity_poly.type
_entity_poly.pdbx_seq_one_letter_code
_entity_poly.pdbx_strand_id
1 'polypeptide(L)' 'MLGSQSLTEFRGIVPAAMIAGLTPAEIKEATYQAMAYLGIARIYPFIVALNEVLRAQGVKLPLPSQSTSSLPPRVGASRN' A
#
# COMPACT_ATOMS: atom_id res chain seq x y z
N MET A 1 7.88 -1.82 17.71
CA MET A 1 6.67 -2.33 18.37
C MET A 1 6.91 -3.77 18.81
N LEU A 2 7.10 -3.99 20.11
CA LEU A 2 7.32 -5.31 20.71
C LEU A 2 5.98 -5.78 21.31
N GLY A 3 5.30 -6.73 20.65
CA GLY A 3 4.02 -7.32 21.11
C GLY A 3 2.97 -7.47 20.00
N SER A 4 1.92 -8.26 20.26
CA SER A 4 0.76 -8.54 19.39
C SER A 4 -0.05 -7.32 18.94
N GLN A 5 0.36 -6.11 19.36
CA GLN A 5 -0.35 -4.86 19.14
C GLN A 5 -0.09 -4.23 17.76
N SER A 6 0.85 -4.76 16.98
CA SER A 6 1.23 -4.19 15.67
C SER A 6 0.04 -4.03 14.70
N LEU A 7 -0.89 -4.98 14.72
CA LEU A 7 -2.08 -4.91 13.87
C LEU A 7 -3.12 -3.90 14.39
N THR A 8 -3.26 -3.81 15.70
CA THR A 8 -4.15 -2.82 16.36
C THR A 8 -3.68 -1.41 16.09
N GLU A 9 -2.38 -1.15 16.26
CA GLU A 9 -1.77 0.14 15.97
C GLU A 9 -1.87 0.48 14.49
N PHE A 10 -1.61 -0.49 13.60
CA PHE A 10 -1.76 -0.28 12.17
C PHE A 10 -3.18 0.16 11.80
N ARG A 11 -4.22 -0.46 12.38
CA ARG A 11 -5.62 -0.04 12.17
C ARG A 11 -5.87 1.40 12.62
N GLY A 12 -5.20 1.87 13.68
CA GLY A 12 -5.28 3.26 14.15
C GLY A 12 -4.46 4.24 13.33
N ILE A 13 -3.33 3.82 12.76
CA ILE A 13 -2.43 4.65 11.95
C ILE A 13 -3.03 4.95 10.57
N VAL A 14 -3.72 3.99 9.94
CA VAL A 14 -4.27 4.17 8.59
C VAL A 14 -5.21 5.39 8.49
N PRO A 15 -6.20 5.59 9.37
CA PRO A 15 -7.04 6.79 9.35
C PRO A 15 -6.23 8.07 9.61
N ALA A 16 -5.26 8.03 10.52
CA ALA A 16 -4.39 9.17 10.80
C ALA A 16 -3.55 9.57 9.57
N ALA A 17 -3.03 8.59 8.83
CA ALA A 17 -2.31 8.82 7.58
C ALA A 17 -3.22 9.45 6.51
N MET A 18 -4.48 9.03 6.42
CA MET A 18 -5.45 9.65 5.52
C MET A 18 -5.75 11.11 5.90
N ILE A 19 -5.89 11.41 7.20
CA ILE A 19 -6.04 12.78 7.70
C ILE A 19 -4.80 13.63 7.37
N ALA A 20 -3.60 13.03 7.42
CA ALA A 20 -2.35 13.67 7.04
C ALA A 20 -2.17 13.86 5.52
N GLY A 21 -3.14 13.43 4.70
CA GLY A 21 -3.18 13.64 3.26
C GLY A 21 -2.70 12.46 2.41
N LEU A 22 -2.33 11.32 3.01
CA LEU A 22 -2.00 10.13 2.22
C LEU A 22 -3.27 9.53 1.61
N THR A 23 -3.20 9.23 0.33
CA THR A 23 -4.27 8.58 -0.40
C THR A 23 -4.35 7.08 -0.04
N PRO A 24 -5.53 6.45 -0.19
CA PRO A 24 -5.68 5.00 -0.03
C PRO A 24 -4.72 4.18 -0.90
N ALA A 25 -4.30 4.70 -2.06
CA ALA A 25 -3.37 4.02 -2.94
C ALA A 25 -1.94 4.05 -2.41
N GLU A 26 -1.45 5.21 -1.97
CA GLU A 26 -0.11 5.34 -1.36
C GLU A 26 0.04 4.44 -0.13
N ILE A 27 -1.01 4.35 0.70
CA ILE A 27 -1.01 3.47 1.89
C ILE A 27 -0.96 1.99 1.47
N LYS A 28 -1.71 1.60 0.42
CA LYS A 28 -1.68 0.24 -0.13
C LYS A 28 -0.31 -0.09 -0.72
N GLU A 29 0.26 0.83 -1.49
CA GLU A 29 1.60 0.67 -2.07
C GLU A 29 2.66 0.50 -0.98
N ALA A 30 2.68 1.35 0.05
CA ALA A 30 3.61 1.22 1.17
C ALA A 30 3.48 -0.15 1.86
N THR A 31 2.25 -0.62 2.05
CA THR A 31 1.96 -1.94 2.66
C THR A 31 2.43 -3.08 1.76
N TYR A 32 2.25 -2.98 0.44
CA TYR A 32 2.72 -3.97 -0.52
C TYR A 32 4.25 -3.99 -0.64
N GLN A 33 4.91 -2.84 -0.62
CA GLN A 33 6.39 -2.77 -0.66
C GLN A 33 7.02 -3.44 0.56
N ALA A 34 6.38 -3.38 1.73
CA ALA A 34 6.83 -4.08 2.93
C ALA A 34 6.87 -5.61 2.77
N MET A 35 6.10 -6.18 1.82
CA MET A 35 6.14 -7.61 1.49
C MET A 35 7.53 -8.07 1.05
N ALA A 36 8.25 -7.25 0.29
CA ALA A 36 9.58 -7.59 -0.21
C ALA A 36 10.59 -7.84 0.92
N TYR A 37 10.38 -7.22 2.09
CA TYR A 37 11.28 -7.31 3.23
C TYR A 37 10.79 -8.26 4.32
N LEU A 38 9.48 -8.34 4.55
CA LEU A 38 8.89 -9.10 5.67
C LEU A 38 8.31 -10.45 5.24
N GLY A 39 8.12 -10.67 3.94
CA GLY A 39 7.48 -11.85 3.38
C GLY A 39 5.96 -11.84 3.53
N ILE A 40 5.29 -12.60 2.66
CA ILE A 40 3.82 -12.61 2.57
C ILE A 40 3.14 -13.08 3.86
N ALA A 41 3.71 -14.05 4.57
CA ALA A 41 3.13 -14.60 5.80
C ALA A 41 2.95 -13.53 6.90
N ARG A 42 3.87 -12.55 6.96
CA ARG A 42 3.81 -11.46 7.94
C ARG A 42 2.93 -10.30 7.48
N ILE A 43 2.87 -10.05 6.17
CA ILE A 43 2.14 -8.91 5.60
C ILE A 43 0.65 -9.18 5.37
N TYR A 44 0.27 -10.43 5.12
CA TYR A 44 -1.12 -10.75 4.79
C TYR A 44 -2.16 -10.22 5.81
N PRO A 45 -1.97 -10.34 7.14
CA PRO A 45 -2.90 -9.76 8.11
C PRO A 45 -3.05 -8.23 8.00
N PHE A 46 -1.97 -7.53 7.64
CA PHE A 46 -1.97 -6.07 7.45
C PHE A 46 -2.72 -5.67 6.18
N ILE A 47 -2.62 -6.45 5.10
CA ILE A 47 -3.41 -6.21 3.88
C ILE A 47 -4.90 -6.34 4.18
N VAL A 48 -5.29 -7.37 4.94
CA VAL A 48 -6.69 -7.58 5.34
C VAL A 48 -7.18 -6.41 6.19
N ALA A 49 -6.44 -6.05 7.24
CA ALA A 49 -6.79 -4.94 8.11
C ALA A 49 -6.86 -3.60 7.36
N LEU A 50 -5.94 -3.34 6.42
CA LEU A 50 -5.97 -2.14 5.59
C LEU A 50 -7.27 -2.06 4.79
N ASN A 51 -7.66 -3.15 4.12
CA ASN A 51 -8.90 -3.16 3.33
C ASN A 51 -10.14 -2.96 4.20
N GLU A 52 -10.18 -3.52 5.41
CA GLU A 52 -11.27 -3.29 6.38
C GLU A 52 -11.36 -1.81 6.78
N VAL A 53 -10.24 -1.19 7.13
CA VAL A 53 -10.19 0.22 7.51
C VAL A 53 -10.62 1.10 6.35
N LEU A 54 -10.10 0.86 5.13
CA LEU A 54 -10.48 1.63 3.94
C LEU A 54 -11.98 1.52 3.63
N ARG A 55 -12.56 0.33 3.75
CA ARG A 55 -14.03 0.15 3.59
C ARG A 55 -14.81 0.91 4.66
N ALA A 56 -14.35 0.89 5.90
CA ALA A 56 -14.96 1.64 7.00
C ALA A 56 -14.89 3.16 6.79
N GLN A 57 -13.87 3.65 6.07
CA GLN A 57 -13.74 5.05 5.65
C GLN A 57 -14.48 5.37 4.34
N GLY A 58 -15.32 4.48 3.83
CA GLY A 58 -16.13 4.69 2.63
C GLY A 58 -15.36 4.55 1.31
N VAL A 59 -14.12 4.06 1.33
CA VAL A 59 -13.32 3.83 0.12
C VAL A 59 -13.84 2.60 -0.61
N LYS A 60 -14.30 2.78 -1.84
CA LYS A 60 -14.71 1.66 -2.70
C LYS A 60 -13.47 0.88 -3.15
N LEU A 61 -13.49 -0.43 -2.91
CA LEU A 61 -12.44 -1.36 -3.36
C LEU A 61 -13.00 -2.31 -4.44
N PRO A 62 -12.20 -2.74 -5.44
CA PRO A 62 -10.79 -2.36 -5.67
C PRO A 62 -10.65 -0.89 -6.07
N LEU A 63 -9.49 -0.31 -5.76
CA LEU A 63 -9.16 1.04 -6.22
C LEU A 63 -9.06 1.05 -7.75
N PRO A 64 -9.36 2.19 -8.41
CA PRO A 64 -9.09 2.35 -9.84
C PRO A 64 -7.62 2.04 -10.14
N SER A 65 -7.36 1.42 -11.30
CA SER A 65 -6.00 1.14 -11.75
C SER A 65 -5.19 2.43 -11.84
N GLN A 66 -4.07 2.51 -11.11
CA GLN A 66 -3.15 3.65 -11.12
C GLN A 66 -2.00 3.46 -12.11
N SER A 67 -2.26 2.79 -13.24
CA SER A 67 -1.24 2.52 -14.24
C SER A 67 -0.81 3.81 -14.95
N THR A 68 0.23 4.48 -14.44
CA THR A 68 0.96 5.54 -15.13
C THR A 68 2.23 4.99 -15.75
N SER A 69 2.10 4.15 -16.79
CA SER A 69 3.25 3.83 -17.64
C SER A 69 3.39 4.91 -18.72
N SER A 70 4.07 6.01 -18.37
CA SER A 70 4.75 6.87 -19.34
C SER A 70 6.22 6.44 -19.34
N LEU A 71 6.51 5.23 -19.81
CA LEU A 71 7.89 4.86 -20.11
C LEU A 71 8.17 5.30 -21.55
N PRO A 72 8.98 6.34 -21.81
CA PRO A 72 9.50 6.52 -23.15
C PRO A 72 10.29 5.25 -23.53
N PRO A 73 10.20 4.80 -24.79
CA PRO A 73 10.93 3.61 -25.23
C PRO A 73 12.41 3.77 -24.86
N ARG A 74 12.97 2.75 -24.21
CA ARG A 74 14.39 2.73 -23.86
C ARG A 74 15.19 2.78 -25.15
N VAL A 75 15.71 3.95 -25.51
CA VAL A 75 16.61 4.10 -26.65
C VAL A 75 17.96 3.49 -26.26
N GLY A 76 18.32 2.40 -26.93
CA GLY A 76 19.59 1.69 -26.78
C GLY A 76 19.48 0.38 -27.56
N ALA A 77 20.19 0.12 -28.65
CA ALA A 77 21.44 0.71 -29.11
C ALA A 77 21.50 0.70 -30.65
N SER A 78 21.78 1.86 -31.24
CA SER A 78 22.47 1.93 -32.52
C SER A 78 23.85 2.52 -32.22
N ARG A 79 24.85 1.65 -32.19
CA ARG A 79 26.25 2.04 -32.32
C ARG A 79 26.65 1.65 -33.74
N ASN A 80 26.95 2.68 -34.53
CA ASN A 80 27.67 2.63 -35.79
C ASN A 80 29.01 1.88 -35.61
#